data_AF-A0A7W5VK15-F1
#
_entry.id   AF-A0A7W5VK15-F1
#
_cell.length_a   1.000
_cell.length_b   1.000
_cell.length_c   1.000
_cell.angle_alpha   90.00
_cell.angle_beta   90.00
_cell.angle_gamma   90.00
#
_symmetry.space_group_name_H-M   'P 1'
#
loop_
_entity.id
_entity.type
_entity.pdbx_description
1 polymer ?
#
loop_
_entity_poly.entity_id
_entity_poly.type
_entity_poly.pdbx_seq_one_letter_code
_entity_poly.pdbx_strand_id
1 'polypeptide(L)'
;MSMADLGLTADQENLYRRLLRDPHTDLDAAGAGQVLAELRALGLVDGALTAVHPAVAIDLLVQRRIEQTRRQLAGLTVAWDLLTELAEEHRSGRPVRMVEHIPDEPAVTRRVYMMLAEHPGEFAHLKTTALTTGAGYEELPHYDHAPFRRSLATGLRSRTLFPAHVLEDPAQEPYVRQWHAQGALHCLHRRGHRTCPALTRRSRPATRRHATAGPRAVHEPWPHLEKTAISLP
;
A
#
# COMPACT_ATOMS: atom_id res chain seq x y z
N MET A 1 17.10 29.11 -13.54
CA MET A 1 17.19 27.69 -13.20
C MET A 1 18.50 27.18 -13.77
N SER A 2 19.40 26.73 -12.92
CA SER A 2 20.72 26.26 -13.33
C SER A 2 20.66 24.75 -13.62
N MET A 3 21.53 24.24 -14.49
CA MET A 3 21.69 22.79 -14.65
C MET A 3 22.25 22.15 -13.37
N ALA A 4 22.91 22.93 -12.51
CA ALA A 4 23.29 22.53 -11.16
C ALA A 4 22.08 22.12 -10.29
N ASP A 5 20.93 22.81 -10.42
CA ASP A 5 19.70 22.48 -9.68
C ASP A 5 19.13 21.11 -10.11
N LEU A 6 19.49 20.68 -11.33
CA LEU A 6 19.11 19.41 -11.92
C LEU A 6 20.16 18.31 -11.71
N GLY A 7 21.21 18.59 -10.93
CA GLY A 7 22.19 17.59 -10.49
C GLY A 7 23.41 17.43 -11.39
N LEU A 8 23.66 18.35 -12.32
CA LEU A 8 24.94 18.43 -13.03
C LEU A 8 25.98 19.15 -12.18
N THR A 9 27.23 18.67 -12.22
CA THR A 9 28.36 19.43 -11.68
C THR A 9 28.74 20.56 -12.64
N ALA A 10 29.49 21.56 -12.15
CA ALA A 10 29.97 22.66 -13.00
C ALA A 10 30.81 22.16 -14.18
N ASP A 11 31.65 21.13 -13.97
CA ASP A 11 32.50 20.55 -15.01
C ASP A 11 31.68 19.81 -16.07
N GLN A 12 30.65 19.05 -15.64
CA GLN A 12 29.72 18.38 -16.54
C GLN A 12 28.94 19.39 -17.39
N GLU A 13 28.42 20.45 -16.77
CA GLU A 13 27.71 21.53 -17.47
C GLU A 13 28.61 22.25 -18.49
N ASN A 14 29.85 22.57 -18.09
CA ASN A 14 30.82 23.23 -18.97
C ASN A 14 31.19 22.35 -20.16
N LEU A 15 31.45 21.06 -19.92
CA LEU A 15 31.77 20.09 -20.97
C LEU A 15 30.60 19.90 -21.94
N TYR A 16 29.38 19.74 -21.42
CA TYR A 16 28.18 19.61 -22.23
C TYR A 16 27.94 20.85 -23.11
N ARG A 17 28.06 22.05 -22.55
CA ARG A 17 27.97 23.32 -23.32
C ARG A 17 29.08 23.44 -24.37
N ARG A 18 30.28 22.91 -24.11
CA ARG A 18 31.37 22.89 -25.07
C ARG A 18 31.03 21.98 -26.26
N LEU A 19 30.56 20.76 -25.99
CA LEU A 19 30.13 19.80 -27.02
C LEU A 19 28.96 20.32 -27.88
N LEU A 20 28.05 21.10 -27.29
CA LEU A 20 26.97 21.76 -28.03
C LEU A 20 27.47 22.85 -28.99
N ARG A 21 28.57 23.54 -28.65
CA ARG A 21 29.14 24.62 -29.48
C ARG A 21 30.05 24.07 -30.56
N ASP A 22 30.83 23.04 -30.24
CA ASP A 22 31.77 22.39 -31.13
C ASP A 22 31.72 20.86 -30.96
N PRO A 23 30.91 20.16 -31.78
CA PRO A 23 30.76 18.71 -31.74
C PRO A 23 32.04 17.94 -32.06
N HIS A 24 33.05 18.59 -32.65
CA HIS A 24 34.30 17.98 -33.07
C HIS A 24 35.48 18.36 -32.17
N THR A 25 35.22 18.96 -31.01
CA THR A 25 36.27 19.25 -30.01
C THR A 25 36.98 17.96 -29.61
N ASP A 26 38.30 17.96 -29.69
CA ASP A 26 39.16 16.89 -29.17
C ASP A 26 39.10 16.87 -27.63
N LEU A 27 38.59 15.77 -27.07
CA LEU A 27 38.36 15.58 -25.63
C LEU A 27 39.53 14.87 -24.94
N ASP A 28 40.44 14.26 -25.70
CA ASP A 28 41.55 13.46 -25.16
C ASP A 28 42.64 14.34 -24.54
N ALA A 29 42.80 15.58 -25.04
CA ALA A 29 43.77 16.53 -24.53
C ALA A 29 43.42 17.14 -23.15
N ALA A 30 42.17 17.00 -22.67
CA ALA A 30 41.65 17.79 -21.55
C ALA A 30 41.46 17.01 -20.24
N GLY A 31 41.83 15.72 -20.17
CA GLY A 31 41.56 14.89 -18.98
C GLY A 31 40.07 14.71 -18.67
N ALA A 32 39.20 14.95 -19.67
CA ALA A 32 37.74 14.99 -19.50
C ALA A 32 37.08 13.61 -19.47
N GLY A 33 37.85 12.53 -19.56
CA GLY A 33 37.33 11.16 -19.75
C GLY A 33 36.33 10.71 -18.67
N GLN A 34 36.57 11.05 -17.40
CA GLN A 34 35.62 10.71 -16.34
C GLN A 34 34.30 11.50 -16.47
N VAL A 35 34.39 12.82 -16.64
CA VAL A 35 33.22 13.70 -16.78
C VAL A 35 32.39 13.30 -18.01
N LEU A 36 33.05 12.91 -19.09
CA LEU A 36 32.42 12.40 -20.31
C LEU A 36 31.70 11.07 -20.09
N ALA A 37 32.32 10.14 -19.34
CA ALA A 37 31.67 8.88 -18.97
C ALA A 37 30.43 9.12 -18.10
N GLU A 38 30.49 10.10 -17.19
CA GLU A 38 29.34 10.51 -16.37
C GLU A 38 28.23 11.14 -17.21
N LEU A 39 28.55 12.02 -18.17
CA LEU A 39 27.58 12.59 -19.10
C LEU A 39 26.91 11.52 -19.99
N ARG A 40 27.68 10.51 -20.43
CA ARG A 40 27.13 9.34 -21.13
C ARG A 40 26.20 8.52 -20.24
N ALA A 41 26.59 8.27 -18.98
CA ALA A 41 25.73 7.58 -18.01
C ALA A 41 24.46 8.36 -17.65
N LEU A 42 24.48 9.69 -17.82
CA LEU A 42 23.32 10.57 -17.73
C LEU A 42 22.47 10.59 -19.01
N GLY A 43 22.94 9.99 -20.11
CA GLY A 43 22.28 10.01 -21.41
C GLY A 43 22.35 11.38 -22.11
N LEU A 44 23.30 12.23 -21.73
CA LEU A 44 23.47 13.59 -22.28
C LEU A 44 24.44 13.64 -23.47
N VAL A 45 25.23 12.58 -23.64
CA VAL A 45 26.15 12.39 -24.75
C VAL A 45 26.00 10.96 -25.24
N ASP A 46 25.95 10.77 -26.55
CA ASP A 46 25.81 9.45 -27.15
C ASP A 46 27.16 8.70 -27.31
N GLY A 47 27.10 7.50 -27.89
CA GLY A 47 28.29 6.70 -28.17
C GLY A 47 29.27 7.37 -29.14
N ALA A 48 28.77 8.22 -30.05
CA ALA A 48 29.53 8.96 -31.04
C ALA A 48 30.06 10.30 -30.53
N LEU A 49 29.96 10.57 -29.22
CA LEU A 49 30.37 11.83 -28.57
C LEU A 49 29.51 13.04 -28.96
N THR A 50 28.31 12.81 -29.51
CA THR A 50 27.39 13.89 -29.84
C THR A 50 26.58 14.27 -28.61
N ALA A 51 26.58 15.56 -28.27
CA ALA A 51 25.71 16.09 -27.24
C ALA A 51 24.25 15.99 -27.66
N VAL A 52 23.41 15.50 -26.75
CA VAL A 52 21.96 15.45 -26.93
C VAL A 52 21.39 16.87 -26.99
N HIS A 53 20.27 17.06 -27.69
CA HIS A 53 19.62 18.36 -27.80
C HIS A 53 19.22 18.93 -26.41
N PRO A 54 19.39 20.24 -26.13
CA PRO A 54 19.13 20.83 -24.80
C PRO A 54 17.75 20.55 -24.22
N ALA A 55 16.70 20.57 -25.05
CA ALA A 55 15.34 20.26 -24.58
C ALA A 55 15.24 18.82 -24.04
N VAL A 56 15.81 17.85 -24.76
CA VAL A 56 15.81 16.44 -24.37
C VAL A 56 16.69 16.22 -23.13
N ALA A 57 17.84 16.89 -23.06
CA ALA A 57 18.72 16.85 -21.89
C ALA A 57 18.02 17.35 -20.62
N ILE A 58 17.30 18.47 -20.70
CA ILE A 58 16.54 19.01 -19.57
C ILE A 58 15.46 18.01 -19.13
N ASP A 59 14.70 17.45 -20.07
CA ASP A 59 13.65 16.46 -19.76
C ASP A 59 14.22 15.22 -19.03
N LEU A 60 15.34 14.67 -19.53
CA LEU A 60 16.02 13.53 -18.91
C LEU A 60 16.47 13.85 -17.48
N LEU A 61 17.07 15.03 -17.27
CA LEU A 61 17.55 15.45 -15.96
C LEU A 61 16.39 15.69 -14.97
N VAL A 62 15.30 16.31 -15.42
CA VAL A 62 14.09 16.51 -14.62
C VAL A 62 13.49 15.17 -14.22
N GLN A 63 13.34 14.24 -15.16
CA GLN A 63 12.80 12.91 -14.87
C GLN A 63 13.67 12.16 -13.86
N ARG A 64 15.00 12.21 -14.03
CA ARG A 64 15.94 11.61 -13.10
C ARG A 64 15.85 12.25 -11.70
N ARG A 65 15.70 13.57 -11.61
CA ARG A 65 15.54 14.28 -10.34
C ARG A 65 14.25 13.87 -9.63
N ILE A 66 13.14 13.78 -10.37
CA ILE A 66 11.85 13.29 -9.83
C ILE A 66 12.00 11.87 -9.27
N GLU A 67 12.64 10.96 -10.02
CA GLU A 67 12.90 9.59 -9.57
C GLU A 67 13.78 9.54 -8.32
N GLN A 68 14.84 10.35 -8.27
CA GLN A 68 15.70 10.43 -7.09
C GLN A 68 14.92 10.93 -5.87
N THR A 69 14.11 11.99 -6.01
CA THR A 69 13.27 12.52 -4.93
C THR A 69 12.23 11.49 -4.48
N ARG A 70 11.62 10.73 -5.40
CA ARG A 70 10.70 9.63 -5.05
C ARG A 70 11.40 8.58 -4.18
N ARG A 71 12.61 8.16 -4.54
CA ARG A 71 13.39 7.20 -3.75
C ARG A 71 13.76 7.75 -2.38
N GLN A 72 14.13 9.02 -2.30
CA GLN A 72 14.43 9.69 -1.02
C GLN A 72 13.20 9.73 -0.11
N LEU A 73 12.04 10.13 -0.66
CA LEU A 73 10.78 10.14 0.09
C LEU A 73 10.39 8.74 0.56
N ALA A 74 10.55 7.71 -0.29
CA ALA A 74 10.31 6.32 0.10
C ALA A 74 11.24 5.88 1.25
N GLY A 75 12.52 6.25 1.20
CA GLY A 75 13.46 6.00 2.28
C GLY A 75 13.08 6.68 3.60
N LEU A 76 12.54 7.91 3.53
CA LEU A 76 12.01 8.60 4.71
C LEU A 76 10.78 7.87 5.26
N THR A 77 9.84 7.43 4.42
CA THR A 77 8.67 6.66 4.88
C THR A 77 9.09 5.42 5.68
N VAL A 78 10.06 4.66 5.19
CA VAL A 78 10.61 3.49 5.91
C VAL A 78 11.23 3.88 7.26
N ALA A 79 11.96 4.99 7.32
CA ALA A 79 12.52 5.48 8.58
C ALA A 79 11.43 5.89 9.59
N TRP A 80 10.32 6.46 9.12
CA TRP A 80 9.16 6.79 9.96
C TRP A 80 8.44 5.55 10.49
N ASP A 81 8.30 4.51 9.66
CA ASP A 81 7.72 3.23 10.09
C ASP A 81 8.59 2.60 11.19
N LEU A 82 9.92 2.60 11.03
CA LEU A 82 10.86 2.10 12.04
C LEU A 82 10.80 2.92 13.34
N LEU A 83 10.70 4.25 13.27
CA LEU A 83 10.52 5.08 14.47
C LEU A 83 9.20 4.76 15.19
N THR A 84 8.15 4.44 14.43
CA THR A 84 6.85 4.05 14.98
C THR A 84 6.94 2.69 15.68
N GLU A 85 7.63 1.71 15.06
CA GLU A 85 7.94 0.41 15.67
C GLU A 85 8.69 0.61 16.99
N LEU A 86 9.81 1.33 16.98
CA LEU A 86 10.64 1.58 18.17
C LEU A 86 9.87 2.30 19.28
N ALA A 87 9.01 3.26 18.93
CA ALA A 87 8.16 3.95 19.91
C ALA A 87 7.15 2.99 20.56
N GLU A 88 6.60 2.03 19.80
CA GLU A 88 5.69 1.02 20.31
C GLU A 88 6.41 -0.04 21.16
N GLU A 89 7.61 -0.44 20.75
CA GLU A 89 8.48 -1.34 21.51
C GLU A 89 8.83 -0.73 22.87
N HIS A 90 9.25 0.53 22.88
CA HIS A 90 9.56 1.26 24.10
C HIS A 90 8.35 1.33 25.05
N ARG A 91 7.15 1.60 24.51
CA ARG A 91 5.92 1.70 25.32
C ARG A 91 5.45 0.34 25.86
N SER A 92 5.57 -0.71 25.06
CA SER A 92 5.02 -2.04 25.37
C SER A 92 6.01 -2.96 26.10
N GLY A 93 7.31 -2.64 26.06
CA GLY A 93 8.38 -3.49 26.58
C GLY A 93 8.54 -4.80 25.80
N ARG A 94 8.00 -4.89 24.58
CA ARG A 94 8.04 -6.08 23.72
C ARG A 94 8.42 -5.68 22.30
N PRO A 95 9.14 -6.53 21.55
CA PRO A 95 9.43 -6.26 20.14
C PRO A 95 8.13 -6.19 19.32
N VAL A 96 8.03 -5.20 18.44
CA VAL A 96 6.88 -4.91 17.59
C VAL A 96 7.39 -4.79 16.17
N ARG A 97 7.15 -5.81 15.36
CA ARG A 97 7.22 -5.67 13.90
C ARG A 97 5.84 -5.23 13.40
N MET A 98 5.76 -4.06 12.78
CA MET A 98 4.51 -3.55 12.18
C MET A 98 4.17 -4.29 10.88
N VAL A 99 5.18 -4.79 10.16
CA VAL A 99 4.98 -5.53 8.92
C VAL A 99 5.48 -6.97 9.07
N GLU A 100 4.54 -7.91 8.99
CA GLU A 100 4.82 -9.33 8.91
C GLU A 100 4.74 -9.78 7.45
N HIS A 101 5.87 -10.17 6.87
CA HIS A 101 5.87 -10.81 5.55
C HIS A 101 5.45 -12.27 5.70
N ILE A 102 4.37 -12.65 5.03
CA ILE A 102 3.82 -14.01 5.05
C ILE A 102 3.94 -14.58 3.64
N PRO A 103 4.64 -15.72 3.45
CA PRO A 103 5.12 -16.15 2.14
C PRO A 103 4.03 -16.73 1.22
N ASP A 104 2.92 -17.20 1.79
CA ASP A 104 1.83 -17.84 1.05
C ASP A 104 0.45 -17.50 1.62
N GLU A 105 -0.58 -17.60 0.78
CA GLU A 105 -1.96 -17.27 1.12
C GLU A 105 -2.54 -18.15 2.25
N PRO A 106 -2.30 -19.48 2.29
CA PRO A 106 -2.71 -20.30 3.45
C PRO A 106 -2.10 -19.83 4.77
N ALA A 107 -0.85 -19.39 4.77
CA ALA A 107 -0.18 -18.82 5.94
C ALA A 107 -0.79 -17.48 6.34
N VAL A 108 -1.21 -16.64 5.38
CA VAL A 108 -1.93 -15.38 5.67
C VAL A 108 -3.23 -15.70 6.40
N THR A 109 -4.00 -16.66 5.88
CA THR A 109 -5.25 -17.10 6.50
C THR A 109 -5.02 -17.60 7.93
N ARG A 110 -4.06 -18.52 8.13
CA ARG A 110 -3.73 -19.04 9.46
C ARG A 110 -3.33 -17.92 10.42
N ARG A 111 -2.51 -16.98 9.94
CA ARG A 111 -2.03 -15.87 10.75
C ARG A 111 -3.15 -14.93 11.17
N VAL A 112 -4.05 -14.58 10.26
CA VAL A 112 -5.25 -13.77 10.57
C VAL A 112 -6.09 -14.47 11.64
N TYR A 113 -6.31 -15.79 11.54
CA TYR A 113 -7.05 -16.51 12.57
C TYR A 113 -6.38 -16.50 13.93
N MET A 114 -5.06 -16.68 13.99
CA MET A 114 -4.31 -16.55 15.25
C MET A 114 -4.48 -15.16 15.85
N MET A 115 -4.37 -14.10 15.04
CA MET A 115 -4.57 -12.72 15.49
C MET A 115 -5.99 -12.49 16.02
N LEU A 116 -7.01 -13.02 15.35
CA LEU A 116 -8.41 -12.90 15.78
C LEU A 116 -8.70 -13.70 17.06
N ALA A 117 -8.02 -14.84 17.25
CA ALA A 117 -8.13 -15.63 18.47
C ALA A 117 -7.47 -14.94 19.68
N GLU A 118 -6.30 -14.34 19.48
CA GLU A 118 -5.57 -13.59 20.52
C GLU A 118 -6.28 -12.29 20.90
N HIS A 119 -6.85 -11.60 19.91
CA HIS A 119 -7.41 -10.25 20.06
C HIS A 119 -8.75 -10.12 19.31
N PRO A 120 -9.85 -10.65 19.86
CA PRO A 120 -11.18 -10.53 19.26
C PRO A 120 -11.68 -9.09 19.39
N GLY A 121 -11.44 -8.29 18.35
CA GLY A 121 -11.85 -6.90 18.25
C GLY A 121 -12.69 -6.66 17.00
N GLU A 122 -12.08 -5.98 16.04
CA GLU A 122 -12.69 -5.67 14.75
C GLU A 122 -11.80 -6.22 13.63
N PHE A 123 -12.43 -6.86 12.65
CA PHE A 123 -11.78 -7.41 11.47
C PHE A 123 -12.37 -6.73 10.22
N ALA A 124 -11.56 -5.92 9.53
CA ALA A 124 -11.95 -5.31 8.27
C ALA A 124 -11.24 -5.98 7.09
N HIS A 125 -12.00 -6.35 6.06
CA HIS A 125 -11.43 -6.98 4.88
C HIS A 125 -12.04 -6.39 3.61
N LEU A 126 -11.20 -5.95 2.68
CA LEU A 126 -11.60 -5.64 1.32
C LEU A 126 -11.55 -6.90 0.46
N LYS A 127 -12.66 -7.26 -0.17
CA LYS A 127 -12.75 -8.42 -1.06
C LYS A 127 -13.20 -7.99 -2.46
N THR A 128 -12.54 -8.53 -3.49
CA THR A 128 -12.93 -8.31 -4.89
C THR A 128 -14.00 -9.28 -5.38
N THR A 129 -14.21 -10.40 -4.70
CA THR A 129 -15.32 -11.35 -4.89
C THR A 129 -15.83 -11.84 -3.53
N ALA A 130 -17.09 -12.23 -3.43
CA ALA A 130 -17.66 -12.74 -2.18
C ALA A 130 -17.30 -14.22 -1.96
N LEU A 131 -17.62 -15.04 -2.96
CA LEU A 131 -17.20 -16.41 -3.19
C LEU A 131 -15.88 -16.42 -3.96
N THR A 132 -14.91 -17.16 -3.45
CA THR A 132 -13.67 -17.44 -4.16
C THR A 132 -13.89 -18.68 -5.06
N THR A 133 -14.55 -18.50 -6.21
CA THR A 133 -14.83 -19.58 -7.19
C THR A 133 -13.93 -19.50 -8.42
N GLY A 134 -12.64 -19.21 -8.22
CA GLY A 134 -11.67 -19.18 -9.32
C GLY A 134 -11.03 -20.54 -9.55
N ALA A 135 -10.83 -20.93 -10.81
CA ALA A 135 -10.16 -22.15 -11.28
C ALA A 135 -8.70 -22.38 -10.81
N GLY A 136 -8.20 -21.57 -9.87
CA GLY A 136 -6.95 -21.81 -9.12
C GLY A 136 -7.17 -22.15 -7.64
N TYR A 137 -8.43 -22.22 -7.20
CA TYR A 137 -8.85 -22.47 -5.81
C TYR A 137 -9.63 -23.77 -5.63
N GLU A 138 -9.90 -24.52 -6.70
CA GLU A 138 -10.62 -25.81 -6.64
C GLU A 138 -9.83 -26.90 -5.87
N GLU A 139 -8.55 -26.67 -5.56
CA GLU A 139 -7.72 -27.60 -4.80
C GLU A 139 -7.49 -27.23 -3.32
N LEU A 140 -7.97 -26.08 -2.82
CA LEU A 140 -7.90 -25.84 -1.37
C LEU A 140 -9.03 -26.64 -0.70
N PRO A 141 -8.72 -27.77 -0.04
CA PRO A 141 -9.74 -28.67 0.46
C PRO A 141 -10.42 -27.96 1.62
N HIS A 142 -11.70 -27.61 1.43
CA HIS A 142 -12.64 -27.30 2.50
C HIS A 142 -12.12 -26.22 3.45
N TYR A 143 -12.17 -24.96 3.00
CA TYR A 143 -11.99 -23.85 3.92
C TYR A 143 -13.04 -23.94 5.03
N ASP A 144 -12.62 -24.39 6.22
CA ASP A 144 -13.51 -24.50 7.36
C ASP A 144 -13.85 -23.09 7.84
N HIS A 145 -15.08 -22.69 7.59
CA HIS A 145 -15.64 -21.42 8.04
C HIS A 145 -16.03 -21.44 9.52
N ALA A 146 -16.03 -22.60 10.19
CA ALA A 146 -16.44 -22.74 11.58
C ALA A 146 -15.62 -21.87 12.56
N PRO A 147 -14.29 -21.72 12.45
CA PRO A 147 -13.52 -20.83 13.32
C PRO A 147 -14.00 -19.39 13.22
N PHE A 148 -14.21 -18.88 12.00
CA PHE A 148 -14.68 -17.51 11.79
C PHE A 148 -16.11 -17.31 12.33
N ARG A 149 -17.00 -18.29 12.09
CA ARG A 149 -18.36 -18.29 12.65
C ARG A 149 -18.36 -18.24 14.17
N ARG A 150 -17.50 -19.03 14.81
CA ARG A 150 -17.31 -18.98 16.27
C ARG A 150 -16.84 -17.60 16.70
N SER A 151 -15.87 -17.01 16.01
CA SER A 151 -15.41 -15.65 16.32
C SER A 151 -16.53 -14.61 16.24
N LEU A 152 -17.35 -14.64 15.17
CA LEU A 152 -18.53 -13.77 15.05
C LEU A 152 -19.51 -13.97 16.21
N ALA A 153 -19.82 -15.23 16.55
CA ALA A 153 -20.70 -15.56 17.66
C ALA A 153 -20.16 -15.09 19.03
N THR A 154 -18.83 -15.04 19.19
CA THR A 154 -18.16 -14.51 20.40
C THR A 154 -17.97 -12.99 20.41
N GLY A 155 -18.55 -12.26 19.44
CA GLY A 155 -18.57 -10.80 19.42
C GLY A 155 -17.50 -10.14 18.54
N LEU A 156 -16.83 -10.88 17.65
CA LEU A 156 -15.98 -10.29 16.62
C LEU A 156 -16.82 -9.38 15.72
N ARG A 157 -16.39 -8.12 15.57
CA ARG A 157 -16.99 -7.20 14.60
C ARG A 157 -16.32 -7.38 13.25
N SER A 158 -16.93 -8.13 12.34
CA SER A 158 -16.43 -8.22 10.96
C SER A 158 -17.07 -7.17 10.06
N ARG A 159 -16.25 -6.48 9.26
CA ARG A 159 -16.66 -5.55 8.22
C ARG A 159 -16.00 -5.94 6.91
N THR A 160 -16.80 -6.36 5.93
CA THR A 160 -16.30 -6.68 4.59
C THR A 160 -16.69 -5.57 3.62
N LEU A 161 -15.71 -5.02 2.93
CA LEU A 161 -15.91 -4.07 1.84
C LEU A 161 -15.91 -4.83 0.52
N PHE A 162 -16.94 -4.59 -0.30
CA PHE A 162 -17.05 -5.15 -1.65
C PHE A 162 -17.23 -4.04 -2.69
N PRO A 163 -16.68 -4.19 -3.90
CA PRO A 163 -17.13 -3.44 -5.05
C PRO A 163 -18.62 -3.69 -5.30
N ALA A 164 -19.38 -2.65 -5.68
CA ALA A 164 -20.83 -2.77 -5.91
C ALA A 164 -21.18 -3.86 -6.93
N HIS A 165 -20.38 -4.02 -7.98
CA HIS A 165 -20.59 -5.03 -9.02
C HIS A 165 -20.51 -6.48 -8.52
N VAL A 166 -19.92 -6.74 -7.35
CA VAL A 166 -19.88 -8.10 -6.77
C VAL A 166 -21.27 -8.61 -6.43
N LEU A 167 -22.20 -7.72 -6.05
CA LEU A 167 -23.59 -8.10 -5.78
C LEU A 167 -24.48 -8.12 -7.02
N GLU A 168 -23.97 -7.69 -8.18
CA GLU A 168 -24.67 -7.84 -9.46
C GLU A 168 -24.58 -9.29 -9.97
N ASP A 169 -23.60 -10.07 -9.47
CA ASP A 169 -23.49 -11.49 -9.74
C ASP A 169 -24.42 -12.30 -8.81
N PRO A 170 -25.45 -12.97 -9.36
CA PRO A 170 -26.40 -13.76 -8.57
C PRO A 170 -25.76 -14.98 -7.89
N ALA A 171 -24.56 -15.41 -8.32
CA ALA A 171 -23.82 -16.45 -7.62
C ALA A 171 -23.27 -15.95 -6.28
N GLN A 172 -22.88 -14.68 -6.18
CA GLN A 172 -22.18 -14.08 -5.04
C GLN A 172 -23.14 -13.65 -3.93
N GLU A 173 -24.32 -13.16 -4.31
CA GLU A 173 -25.29 -12.58 -3.40
C GLU A 173 -25.72 -13.53 -2.26
N PRO A 174 -26.07 -14.81 -2.51
CA PRO A 174 -26.49 -15.73 -1.45
C PRO A 174 -25.42 -15.91 -0.36
N TYR A 175 -24.15 -15.90 -0.76
CA TYR A 175 -23.04 -16.03 0.16
C TYR A 175 -22.87 -14.79 1.05
N VAL A 176 -22.99 -13.58 0.47
CA VAL A 176 -22.97 -12.35 1.27
C VAL A 176 -24.13 -12.30 2.24
N ARG A 177 -25.34 -12.65 1.79
CA ARG A 177 -26.53 -12.72 2.66
C ARG A 177 -26.34 -13.72 3.81
N GLN A 178 -25.76 -14.88 3.52
CA GLN A 178 -25.46 -15.89 4.55
C GLN A 178 -24.53 -15.36 5.64
N TRP A 179 -23.45 -14.66 5.28
CA TRP A 179 -22.53 -14.07 6.25
C TRP A 179 -23.14 -12.91 7.01
N HIS A 180 -23.97 -12.11 6.34
CA HIS A 180 -24.70 -11.05 7.01
C HIS A 180 -25.61 -11.59 8.12
N ALA A 181 -26.33 -12.67 7.84
CA ALA A 181 -27.17 -13.36 8.81
C ALA A 181 -26.38 -13.92 10.01
N GLN A 182 -25.07 -14.10 9.87
CA GLN A 182 -24.15 -14.54 10.93
C GLN A 182 -23.50 -13.37 11.70
N GLY A 183 -23.91 -12.13 11.41
CA GLY A 183 -23.45 -10.93 12.10
C GLY A 183 -22.27 -10.22 11.42
N ALA A 184 -21.85 -10.64 10.22
CA ALA A 184 -20.89 -9.88 9.43
C ALA A 184 -21.55 -8.62 8.84
N LEU A 185 -20.83 -7.50 8.85
CA LEU A 185 -21.27 -6.27 8.22
C LEU A 185 -20.66 -6.18 6.83
N HIS A 186 -21.45 -5.76 5.85
CA HIS A 186 -20.99 -5.59 4.47
C HIS A 186 -21.22 -4.15 4.02
N CYS A 187 -20.18 -3.55 3.44
CA CYS A 187 -20.23 -2.20 2.89
C CYS A 187 -19.90 -2.27 1.39
N LEU A 188 -20.68 -1.56 0.58
CA LEU A 188 -20.46 -1.48 -0.86
C LEU A 188 -19.71 -0.20 -1.21
N HIS A 189 -18.75 -0.30 -2.13
CA HIS A 189 -18.08 0.86 -2.71
C HIS A 189 -18.21 0.89 -4.24
N ARG A 190 -18.38 2.09 -4.79
CA ARG A 190 -18.62 2.31 -6.23
C ARG A 190 -17.35 2.48 -7.07
N ARG A 191 -16.16 2.59 -6.47
CA ARG A 191 -14.87 2.81 -7.18
C ARG A 191 -13.93 1.61 -7.04
N GLY A 192 -13.37 1.13 -8.14
CA GLY A 192 -12.44 -0.01 -8.13
C GLY A 192 -11.13 0.30 -7.38
N HIS A 193 -10.77 -0.56 -6.42
CA HIS A 193 -9.49 -0.52 -5.70
C HIS A 193 -8.88 -1.92 -5.64
N ARG A 194 -7.57 -1.99 -5.37
CA ARG A 194 -6.83 -3.24 -5.11
C ARG A 194 -7.14 -3.74 -3.69
N THR A 195 -7.21 -5.05 -3.53
CA THR A 195 -7.50 -5.81 -2.29
C THR A 195 -6.48 -5.53 -1.19
N CYS A 196 -6.93 -5.10 -0.01
CA CYS A 196 -6.11 -4.93 1.20
C CYS A 196 -6.92 -5.33 2.46
N PRO A 197 -6.54 -6.37 3.22
CA PRO A 197 -7.10 -6.61 4.55
C PRO A 197 -6.55 -5.60 5.57
N ALA A 198 -7.37 -5.17 6.53
CA ALA A 198 -6.97 -4.24 7.58
C ALA A 198 -7.46 -4.73 8.95
N LEU A 199 -6.53 -4.95 9.88
CA LEU A 199 -6.83 -5.30 11.27
C LEU A 199 -6.59 -4.07 12.15
N THR A 200 -7.65 -3.52 12.74
CA THR A 200 -7.53 -2.41 13.70
C THR A 200 -7.40 -2.97 15.11
N ARG A 201 -6.23 -2.80 15.72
CA ARG A 201 -6.02 -3.14 17.14
C ARG A 201 -6.54 -1.98 18.00
N ARG A 202 -7.77 -2.10 18.54
CA ARG A 202 -8.21 -1.20 19.61
C ARG A 202 -7.54 -1.63 20.91
N SER A 203 -6.59 -0.84 21.40
CA SER A 203 -6.16 -0.92 22.80
C SER A 203 -7.33 -0.47 23.68
N ARG A 204 -7.97 -1.41 24.39
CA ARG A 204 -8.92 -1.04 25.45
C ARG A 204 -8.11 -0.42 26.60
N PRO A 205 -8.43 0.81 27.06
CA PRO A 205 -7.95 1.24 28.36
C PRO A 205 -8.58 0.33 29.42
N ALA A 206 -7.76 -0.21 30.31
CA ALA A 206 -8.23 -1.02 31.43
C ALA A 206 -8.93 -0.10 32.46
N THR A 207 -10.21 0.18 32.25
CA THR A 207 -11.07 0.76 33.28
C THR A 207 -12.24 -0.17 33.56
N ARG A 208 -12.08 -0.92 34.65
CA ARG A 208 -13.15 -1.67 35.30
C ARG A 208 -14.07 -0.65 35.96
N ARG A 209 -15.28 -0.43 35.42
CA ARG A 209 -16.39 0.16 36.18
C ARG A 209 -17.63 -0.69 36.00
N HIS A 210 -18.14 -1.16 37.13
CA HIS A 210 -19.48 -1.72 37.27
C HIS A 210 -20.51 -0.64 36.96
N ALA A 211 -21.42 -0.91 36.02
CA ALA A 211 -22.73 -0.27 35.97
C ALA A 211 -23.70 -1.10 35.11
N THR A 212 -24.90 -1.24 35.63
CA THR A 212 -26.06 -2.02 35.21
C THR A 212 -26.79 -1.49 33.97
N ALA A 213 -27.28 -2.44 33.17
CA ALA A 213 -28.50 -2.46 32.34
C ALA A 213 -28.89 -1.27 31.44
N GLY A 214 -29.01 -1.57 30.13
CA GLY A 214 -29.86 -0.88 29.16
C GLY A 214 -29.32 -0.94 27.71
N PRO A 215 -29.90 -1.75 26.80
CA PRO A 215 -29.47 -1.75 25.41
C PRO A 215 -30.10 -0.57 24.66
N ARG A 216 -29.31 0.47 24.40
CA ARG A 216 -29.56 1.43 23.32
C ARG A 216 -28.52 1.22 22.24
N ALA A 217 -28.95 0.73 21.07
CA ALA A 217 -28.12 0.68 19.88
C ALA A 217 -27.88 2.11 19.38
N VAL A 218 -26.69 2.65 19.69
CA VAL A 218 -26.23 3.92 19.14
C VAL A 218 -25.55 3.63 17.80
N HIS A 219 -26.14 4.11 16.71
CA HIS A 219 -25.49 4.19 15.42
C HIS A 219 -24.36 5.22 15.50
N GLU A 220 -23.11 4.79 15.62
CA GLU A 220 -21.96 5.65 15.34
C GLU A 220 -21.79 5.77 13.82
N PRO A 221 -21.93 6.97 13.23
CA PRO A 221 -21.60 7.20 11.83
C PRO A 221 -20.08 7.26 11.63
N TRP A 222 -19.61 6.73 10.50
CA TRP A 222 -18.28 7.04 9.98
C TRP A 222 -18.18 8.55 9.68
N PRO A 223 -17.10 9.24 10.04
CA PRO A 223 -16.81 10.54 9.45
C PRO A 223 -16.37 10.28 8.00
N HIS A 224 -17.15 10.79 7.05
CA HIS A 224 -16.88 10.81 5.60
C HIS A 224 -16.97 9.48 4.83
N LEU A 225 -18.17 8.90 4.73
CA LEU A 225 -18.54 8.01 3.62
C LEU A 225 -20.05 8.19 3.35
N GLU A 226 -20.40 8.65 2.16
CA GLU A 226 -21.79 8.84 1.72
C GLU A 226 -22.56 7.51 1.84
N LYS A 227 -23.49 7.44 2.79
CA LYS A 227 -24.35 6.28 3.02
C LYS A 227 -25.46 6.26 1.97
N THR A 228 -25.42 5.29 1.05
CA THR A 228 -26.64 4.82 0.40
C THR A 228 -27.09 3.56 1.14
N ALA A 229 -28.13 3.68 1.96
CA ALA A 229 -28.79 2.52 2.57
C ALA A 229 -29.74 1.92 1.53
N ILE A 230 -29.49 0.69 1.09
CA ILE A 230 -30.44 -0.09 0.30
C ILE A 230 -31.16 -1.01 1.29
N SER A 231 -32.47 -0.79 1.48
CA SER A 231 -33.35 -1.80 2.06
C SER A 231 -33.82 -2.71 0.93
N LEU A 232 -33.66 -4.01 1.09
CA LEU A 232 -34.26 -5.02 0.21
C LEU A 232 -35.53 -5.58 0.89
N PRO A 233 -36.55 -5.96 0.11
CA PRO A 233 -37.84 -6.46 0.61
C PRO A 233 -37.74 -7.79 1.36
#